data_AF-A0A1F5RIT3-F1
#
_entry.id   AF-A0A1F5RIT3-F1
#
_cell.length_a   1.000
_cell.length_b   1.000
_cell.length_c   1.000
_cell.angle_alpha   90.00
_cell.angle_beta   90.00
_cell.angle_gamma   90.00
#
_symmetry.space_group_name_H-M   'P 1'
#
loop_
_entity.id
_entity.type
_entity.pdbx_description
1 polymer ?
#
loop_
_entity_poly.entity_id
_entity_poly.type
_entity_poly.pdbx_seq_one_letter_code
_entity_poly.pdbx_strand_id
1 'polypeptide(L)'
;MNDKYLKTDDFIQYAKSLNVDASEYQLEKYEEIGLLYPSYRVVLPIDYVKQCTISLLKNPLNCNVYKKYQEADKANNVCSFFSYYPKYFSTALKYGHPLDYYYQNNKHIVKPCKSNYKPWKEYEFYDCEYKYYADIKQKYAVNYYAEWQVFVLYELNKYNSYLVNDCIKHKSGYGFTIKTPYVSRFANMAKMLGNVYDYMNIIDYLTSVVTTDKAMNLCYAKVYNAEIKRVAKRIYLKQCKDEWVRFIRNIVQCHKTYEENEKYKLATEVKSILTNTIRLIALATGKTIVEISDFYEGKFKGSRYSSCIDDDKSLVSVGALREIYKKEYSHTKENILDILLNYSNGYAPLEKYNRKDLCANLVDDIMLKGYEYFIIYLAEIRSLWNDKPLYWEAAIWSQLRSFNTAAEALSKEWFSEKHLNNNIQKAFGKDYDKLVKSISNSKTITDAKTLDEFKANYFGIIKYSNEKLNNEKLLCNRNLVIMHLARNYLSHNIKTEGTQLRSEEFGTIFDSIIYAVLSLYCKHLYPRNQLSIHYPAQRC
;
A
#
# COMPACT_ATOMS: atom_id res chain seq x y z
N MET A 1 10.88 9.53 -5.19
CA MET A 1 11.08 10.36 -3.99
C MET A 1 9.96 11.36 -4.06
N ASN A 2 9.00 11.29 -3.13
CA ASN A 2 7.89 12.23 -3.12
C ASN A 2 8.42 13.52 -2.49
N ASP A 3 8.24 14.65 -3.16
CA ASP A 3 8.66 15.94 -2.64
C ASP A 3 7.45 16.63 -2.03
N LYS A 4 7.54 17.06 -0.77
CA LYS A 4 6.45 17.77 -0.09
C LYS A 4 5.93 18.94 -0.92
N TYR A 5 6.82 19.66 -1.61
CA TYR A 5 6.52 20.90 -2.31
C TYR A 5 7.12 20.91 -3.71
N LEU A 6 6.24 21.04 -4.71
CA LEU A 6 6.58 21.10 -6.12
C LEU A 6 6.61 22.55 -6.61
N LYS A 7 7.55 22.89 -7.49
CA LYS A 7 7.51 24.17 -8.22
C LYS A 7 6.26 24.21 -9.10
N THR A 8 5.82 25.40 -9.51
CA THR A 8 4.61 25.59 -10.34
C THR A 8 4.54 24.61 -11.52
N ASP A 9 5.61 24.50 -12.31
CA ASP A 9 5.61 23.66 -13.51
C ASP A 9 5.49 22.17 -13.17
N ASP A 10 6.23 21.71 -12.15
CA ASP A 10 6.20 20.33 -11.66
C ASP A 10 4.82 19.99 -11.08
N PHE A 11 4.21 20.93 -10.34
CA PHE A 11 2.86 20.78 -9.80
C PHE A 11 1.80 20.67 -10.90
N ILE A 12 1.91 21.51 -11.95
CA ILE A 12 1.03 21.44 -13.13
C ILE A 12 1.19 20.09 -13.84
N GLN A 13 2.42 19.61 -14.01
CA GLN A 13 2.68 18.29 -14.60
C GLN A 13 2.10 17.16 -13.75
N TYR A 14 2.28 17.22 -12.42
CA TYR A 14 1.72 16.26 -11.48
C TYR A 14 0.18 16.24 -11.55
N ALA A 15 -0.47 17.41 -11.51
CA ALA A 15 -1.92 17.53 -11.66
C ALA A 15 -2.43 16.94 -12.98
N LYS A 16 -1.77 17.25 -14.10
CA LYS A 16 -2.10 16.67 -15.41
C LYS A 16 -1.93 15.15 -15.45
N SER A 17 -0.92 14.61 -14.78
CA SER A 17 -0.71 13.15 -14.69
C SER A 17 -1.88 12.44 -14.00
N LEU A 18 -2.58 13.15 -13.11
CA LEU A 18 -3.78 12.72 -12.39
C LEU A 18 -5.10 13.08 -13.11
N ASN A 19 -5.03 13.59 -14.34
CA ASN A 19 -6.17 14.08 -15.12
C ASN A 19 -6.93 15.24 -14.42
N VAL A 20 -6.19 16.14 -13.76
CA VAL A 20 -6.69 17.39 -13.19
C VAL A 20 -6.18 18.55 -14.04
N ASP A 21 -7.11 19.35 -14.57
CA ASP A 21 -6.76 20.53 -15.38
C ASP A 21 -6.03 21.58 -14.54
N ALA A 22 -4.86 22.00 -15.03
CA ALA A 22 -3.98 22.95 -14.36
C ALA A 22 -3.20 23.80 -15.38
N SER A 23 -3.09 25.10 -15.10
CA SER A 23 -2.26 26.05 -15.83
C SER A 23 -1.79 27.18 -14.90
N GLU A 24 -0.70 27.88 -15.25
CA GLU A 24 -0.26 29.05 -14.47
C GLU A 24 -1.38 30.08 -14.31
N TYR A 25 -2.11 30.36 -15.40
CA TYR A 25 -3.22 31.29 -15.43
C TYR A 25 -4.32 30.89 -14.43
N GLN A 26 -4.72 29.62 -14.43
CA GLN A 26 -5.74 29.10 -13.53
C GLN A 26 -5.31 29.19 -12.05
N LEU A 27 -4.04 28.85 -11.77
CA LEU A 27 -3.49 28.95 -10.42
C LEU A 27 -3.42 30.41 -9.93
N GLU A 28 -2.98 31.34 -10.78
CA GLU A 28 -2.99 32.78 -10.48
C GLU A 28 -4.42 33.26 -10.20
N LYS A 29 -5.40 32.86 -11.01
CA LYS A 29 -6.80 33.24 -10.80
C LYS A 29 -7.35 32.72 -9.48
N TYR A 30 -7.04 31.49 -9.09
CA TYR A 30 -7.45 30.98 -7.78
C TYR A 30 -6.74 31.69 -6.61
N GLU A 31 -5.51 32.17 -6.80
CA GLU A 31 -4.81 32.99 -5.81
C GLU A 31 -5.46 34.38 -5.67
N GLU A 32 -5.77 35.03 -6.79
CA GLU A 32 -6.40 36.36 -6.87
C GLU A 32 -7.70 36.43 -6.07
N ILE A 33 -8.55 35.41 -6.23
CA ILE A 33 -9.85 35.32 -5.53
C ILE A 33 -9.74 34.67 -4.15
N GLY A 34 -8.57 34.17 -3.79
CA GLY A 34 -8.23 33.63 -2.48
C GLY A 34 -8.74 32.23 -2.16
N LEU A 35 -8.84 31.38 -3.17
CA LEU A 35 -9.25 29.98 -3.05
C LEU A 35 -8.08 28.99 -3.00
N LEU A 36 -6.97 29.31 -3.65
CA LEU A 36 -5.77 28.48 -3.64
C LEU A 36 -4.52 29.37 -3.63
N TYR A 37 -3.70 29.23 -2.60
CA TYR A 37 -2.40 29.90 -2.50
C TYR A 37 -1.28 28.89 -2.70
N PRO A 38 -0.14 29.28 -3.30
CA PRO A 38 1.08 28.51 -3.13
C PRO A 38 1.38 28.32 -1.63
N SER A 39 1.88 27.16 -1.25
CA SER A 39 2.33 26.91 0.13
C SER A 39 3.49 27.81 0.52
N TYR A 40 4.40 28.06 -0.42
CA TYR A 40 5.52 28.99 -0.28
C TYR A 40 5.75 29.75 -1.58
N ARG A 41 6.29 30.96 -1.47
CA ARG A 41 6.83 31.74 -2.59
C ARG A 41 8.24 32.18 -2.23
N VAL A 42 9.20 31.87 -3.09
CA VAL A 42 10.58 32.36 -2.98
C VAL A 42 10.69 33.62 -3.82
N VAL A 43 10.94 34.78 -3.21
CA VAL A 43 11.08 36.09 -3.87
C VAL A 43 12.53 36.55 -3.77
N LEU A 44 13.20 36.61 -4.91
CA LEU A 44 14.62 36.90 -5.03
C LEU A 44 14.85 38.38 -5.42
N PRO A 45 15.96 39.00 -5.00
CA PRO A 45 16.35 40.31 -5.51
C PRO A 45 16.62 40.25 -7.02
N ILE A 46 16.10 41.22 -7.78
CA ILE A 46 16.29 41.29 -9.25
C ILE A 46 17.78 41.27 -9.60
N ASP A 47 18.61 42.06 -8.90
CA ASP A 47 20.06 42.10 -9.12
C ASP A 47 20.75 40.74 -8.92
N TYR A 48 20.24 39.93 -7.98
CA TYR A 48 20.74 38.57 -7.77
C TYR A 48 20.35 37.66 -8.95
N VAL A 49 19.10 37.73 -9.40
CA VAL A 49 18.63 36.94 -10.56
C VAL A 49 19.43 37.30 -11.81
N LYS A 50 19.63 38.59 -12.10
CA LYS A 50 20.50 39.07 -13.18
C LYS A 50 21.91 38.49 -13.08
N GLN A 51 22.51 38.51 -11.88
CA GLN A 51 23.84 37.94 -11.67
C GLN A 51 23.89 36.44 -11.93
N CYS A 52 22.89 35.67 -11.46
CA CYS A 52 22.79 34.24 -11.72
C CYS A 52 22.69 33.96 -13.23
N THR A 53 21.86 34.71 -13.94
CA THR A 53 21.72 34.60 -15.40
C THR A 53 23.05 34.91 -16.10
N ILE A 54 23.73 36.00 -15.73
CA ILE A 54 25.06 36.35 -16.27
C ILE A 54 26.08 35.23 -16.00
N SER A 55 26.05 34.65 -14.80
CA SER A 55 26.99 33.59 -14.40
C SER A 55 26.75 32.32 -15.21
N LEU A 56 25.48 31.91 -15.39
CA LEU A 56 25.09 30.76 -16.22
C LEU A 56 25.52 30.94 -17.69
N LEU A 57 25.43 32.16 -18.22
CA LEU A 57 25.81 32.47 -19.61
C LEU A 57 27.32 32.57 -19.83
N LYS A 58 28.09 33.07 -18.85
CA LYS A 58 29.54 33.30 -19.00
C LYS A 58 30.40 32.12 -18.56
N ASN A 59 30.05 31.43 -17.48
CA ASN A 59 30.81 30.30 -16.98
C ASN A 59 29.97 29.43 -16.02
N PRO A 60 29.38 28.31 -16.48
CA PRO A 60 28.46 27.49 -15.69
C PRO A 60 29.06 26.91 -14.39
N LEU A 61 30.40 26.86 -14.30
CA LEU A 61 31.14 26.18 -13.23
C LEU A 61 31.61 27.12 -12.11
N ASN A 62 31.43 28.44 -12.20
CA ASN A 62 31.98 29.40 -11.24
C ASN A 62 31.06 30.60 -10.96
N CYS A 63 29.95 30.35 -10.25
CA CYS A 63 29.12 31.42 -9.71
C CYS A 63 29.61 31.79 -8.30
N ASN A 64 30.48 32.81 -8.19
CA ASN A 64 30.79 33.40 -6.89
C ASN A 64 29.62 34.29 -6.45
N VAL A 65 28.74 33.75 -5.60
CA VAL A 65 27.64 34.50 -5.00
C VAL A 65 28.24 35.58 -4.09
N TYR A 66 27.94 36.86 -4.38
CA TYR A 66 28.37 37.95 -3.49
C TYR A 66 27.83 37.73 -2.08
N LYS A 67 28.63 38.07 -1.06
CA LYS A 67 28.25 37.90 0.36
C LYS A 67 26.86 38.49 0.68
N LYS A 68 26.49 39.60 0.04
CA LYS A 68 25.16 40.24 0.19
C LYS A 68 23.97 39.40 -0.29
N TYR A 69 24.19 38.39 -1.14
CA TYR A 69 23.15 37.53 -1.71
C TYR A 69 23.15 36.11 -1.16
N GLN A 70 23.93 35.81 -0.12
CA GLN A 70 23.99 34.46 0.46
C GLN A 70 22.62 33.94 0.94
N GLU A 71 21.78 34.80 1.51
CA GLU A 71 20.42 34.40 1.92
C GLU A 71 19.51 34.11 0.72
N ALA A 72 19.60 34.92 -0.33
CA ALA A 72 18.85 34.72 -1.57
C ALA A 72 19.28 33.44 -2.30
N ASP A 73 20.59 33.16 -2.33
CA ASP A 73 21.14 31.93 -2.89
C ASP A 73 20.70 30.68 -2.13
N LYS A 74 20.74 30.72 -0.78
CA LYS A 74 20.19 29.64 0.05
C LYS A 74 18.70 29.42 -0.19
N ALA A 75 17.92 30.48 -0.42
CA ALA A 75 16.49 30.37 -0.74
C ALA A 75 16.26 29.79 -2.15
N ASN A 76 17.07 30.20 -3.12
CA ASN A 76 16.99 29.70 -4.50
C ASN A 76 17.35 28.21 -4.60
N ASN A 77 18.31 27.77 -3.78
CA ASN A 77 18.85 26.41 -3.75
C ASN A 77 18.33 25.57 -2.56
N VAL A 78 17.20 25.96 -1.98
CA VAL A 78 16.70 25.40 -0.72
C VAL A 78 16.45 23.89 -0.77
N CYS A 79 15.90 23.38 -1.88
CA CYS A 79 15.64 21.94 -2.07
C CYS A 79 16.89 21.14 -2.44
N SER A 80 17.84 21.74 -3.18
CA SER A 80 19.10 21.07 -3.52
C SER A 80 20.05 20.98 -2.33
N PHE A 81 19.98 21.89 -1.37
CA PHE A 81 20.93 21.92 -0.25
C PHE A 81 20.84 20.70 0.70
N PHE A 82 19.65 20.10 0.85
CA PHE A 82 19.41 18.97 1.75
C PHE A 82 19.48 17.60 1.07
N SER A 83 19.26 17.53 -0.24
CA SER A 83 19.28 16.27 -1.00
C SER A 83 20.70 15.69 -1.17
N TYR A 84 21.74 16.52 -1.12
CA TYR A 84 23.12 16.09 -1.39
C TYR A 84 24.00 15.81 -0.16
N TYR A 85 23.56 16.15 1.07
CA TYR A 85 24.48 16.23 2.22
C TYR A 85 23.99 15.46 3.46
N PRO A 86 24.57 14.28 3.75
CA PRO A 86 24.27 13.51 4.96
C PRO A 86 24.45 14.28 6.28
N LYS A 87 25.32 15.29 6.31
CA LYS A 87 25.53 16.15 7.49
C LYS A 87 24.29 16.93 7.94
N TYR A 88 23.29 17.11 7.07
CA TYR A 88 22.02 17.77 7.42
C TYR A 88 20.93 16.80 7.85
N PHE A 89 21.26 15.51 8.03
CA PHE A 89 20.31 14.48 8.40
C PHE A 89 19.60 14.77 9.73
N SER A 90 20.35 15.16 10.75
CA SER A 90 19.80 15.54 12.05
C SER A 90 18.88 16.76 11.96
N THR A 91 19.21 17.70 11.08
CA THR A 91 18.41 18.90 10.79
C THR A 91 17.11 18.54 10.09
N ALA A 92 17.14 17.70 9.05
CA ALA A 92 15.94 17.21 8.35
C ALA A 92 15.02 16.42 9.30
N LEU A 93 15.59 15.55 10.14
CA LEU A 93 14.82 14.83 11.17
C LEU A 93 14.18 15.76 12.19
N LYS A 94 14.86 16.85 12.57
CA LYS A 94 14.36 17.79 13.58
C LYS A 94 13.32 18.75 13.02
N TYR A 95 13.57 19.31 11.84
CA TYR A 95 12.82 20.45 11.31
C TYR A 95 11.97 20.14 10.07
N GLY A 96 12.07 18.92 9.51
CA GLY A 96 11.26 18.48 8.37
C GLY A 96 11.81 18.98 7.03
N HIS A 97 10.91 19.36 6.13
CA HIS A 97 11.26 19.78 4.78
C HIS A 97 12.07 21.09 4.79
N PRO A 98 13.07 21.27 3.91
CA PRO A 98 13.93 22.47 3.89
C PRO A 98 13.18 23.80 3.80
N LEU A 99 12.14 23.88 2.96
CA LEU A 99 11.29 25.07 2.86
C LEU A 99 10.64 25.45 4.19
N ASP A 100 10.18 24.48 4.99
CA ASP A 100 9.57 24.76 6.30
C ASP A 100 10.59 25.34 7.29
N TYR A 101 11.82 24.82 7.27
CA TYR A 101 12.91 25.29 8.12
C TYR A 101 13.39 26.70 7.73
N TYR A 102 13.64 26.92 6.43
CA TYR A 102 14.18 28.19 5.97
C TYR A 102 13.14 29.30 5.96
N TYR A 103 11.85 29.00 5.81
CA TYR A 103 10.79 30.01 5.95
C TYR A 103 10.88 30.80 7.27
N GLN A 104 11.26 30.15 8.37
CA GLN A 104 11.38 30.81 9.67
C GLN A 104 12.61 31.73 9.76
N ASN A 105 13.61 31.54 8.90
CA ASN A 105 14.94 32.12 9.04
C ASN A 105 15.42 32.85 7.77
N ASN A 106 14.56 33.01 6.75
CA ASN A 106 14.93 33.57 5.46
C ASN A 106 13.82 34.46 4.91
N LYS A 107 14.09 35.77 4.85
CA LYS A 107 13.15 36.81 4.38
C LYS A 107 12.70 36.64 2.92
N HIS A 108 13.44 35.86 2.13
CA HIS A 108 13.10 35.61 0.73
C HIS A 108 12.06 34.52 0.56
N ILE A 109 11.70 33.78 1.61
CA ILE A 109 10.66 32.77 1.57
C ILE A 109 9.43 33.33 2.29
N VAL A 110 8.33 33.49 1.57
CA VAL A 110 7.08 34.03 2.11
C VAL A 110 5.95 33.01 1.97
N LYS A 111 4.92 33.13 2.83
CA LYS A 111 3.65 32.44 2.67
C LYS A 111 2.66 33.38 1.98
N PRO A 112 2.25 33.10 0.73
CA PRO A 112 1.22 33.87 0.05
C PRO A 112 -0.11 33.79 0.80
N CYS A 113 -0.85 34.89 0.79
CA CYS A 113 -2.19 35.04 1.36
C CYS A 113 -2.89 36.22 0.69
N LYS A 114 -4.18 36.43 1.02
CA LYS A 114 -4.96 37.52 0.42
C LYS A 114 -4.33 38.91 0.60
N SER A 115 -3.73 39.16 1.76
CA SER A 115 -3.19 40.48 2.11
C SER A 115 -1.89 40.85 1.39
N ASN A 116 -1.15 39.86 0.86
CA ASN A 116 0.12 40.07 0.15
C ASN A 116 0.08 39.54 -1.29
N TYR A 117 -1.13 39.35 -1.82
CA TYR A 117 -1.31 38.97 -3.21
C TYR A 117 -0.80 40.07 -4.14
N LYS A 118 -0.12 39.64 -5.19
CA LYS A 118 0.38 40.48 -6.29
C LYS A 118 0.19 39.69 -7.58
N PRO A 119 -0.34 40.29 -8.66
CA PRO A 119 -0.43 39.64 -9.97
C PRO A 119 0.92 39.04 -10.39
N TRP A 120 0.90 37.85 -10.97
CA TRP A 120 2.11 37.09 -11.28
C TRP A 120 3.01 37.83 -12.28
N LYS A 121 2.41 38.62 -13.17
CA LYS A 121 3.11 39.50 -14.10
C LYS A 121 4.04 40.51 -13.42
N GLU A 122 3.73 40.91 -12.18
CA GLU A 122 4.54 41.87 -11.46
C GLU A 122 5.77 41.24 -10.79
N TYR A 123 5.91 39.90 -10.89
CA TYR A 123 7.12 39.17 -10.55
C TYR A 123 8.06 38.98 -11.76
N GLU A 124 7.77 39.65 -12.86
CA GLU A 124 8.55 39.58 -14.09
C GLU A 124 9.32 40.88 -14.32
N PHE A 125 10.51 40.76 -14.90
CA PHE A 125 11.34 41.90 -15.31
C PHE A 125 12.03 41.59 -16.64
N TYR A 126 12.40 42.64 -17.37
CA TYR A 126 13.19 42.55 -18.59
C TYR A 126 14.65 42.80 -18.27
N ASP A 127 15.52 41.92 -18.73
CA ASP A 127 16.97 42.08 -18.59
C ASP A 127 17.55 42.73 -19.86
N CYS A 128 17.80 44.03 -19.80
CA CYS A 128 18.19 44.85 -20.95
C CYS A 128 19.71 45.08 -21.08
N GLU A 129 20.53 44.44 -20.24
CA GLU A 129 21.98 44.73 -20.19
C GLU A 129 22.81 44.12 -21.35
N TYR A 130 22.25 43.21 -22.16
CA TYR A 130 22.98 42.58 -23.27
C TYR A 130 22.35 42.84 -24.66
N LYS A 131 23.01 43.68 -25.45
CA LYS A 131 22.69 44.06 -26.85
C LYS A 131 22.48 42.89 -27.83
N TYR A 132 22.87 41.66 -27.49
CA TYR A 132 22.85 40.50 -28.37
C TYR A 132 21.72 39.49 -28.07
N TYR A 133 21.03 39.63 -26.94
CA TYR A 133 19.88 38.80 -26.58
C TYR A 133 18.73 39.73 -26.21
N ALA A 134 17.79 39.90 -27.14
CA ALA A 134 16.61 40.72 -26.95
C ALA A 134 15.84 40.33 -25.67
N ASP A 135 15.36 41.33 -24.92
CA ASP A 135 14.26 41.31 -23.95
C ASP A 135 13.89 39.93 -23.35
N ILE A 136 14.83 39.24 -22.70
CA ILE A 136 14.50 38.00 -22.01
C ILE A 136 13.71 38.36 -20.76
N LYS A 137 12.42 38.04 -20.79
CA LYS A 137 11.53 38.18 -19.65
C LYS A 137 11.89 37.13 -18.59
N GLN A 138 12.34 37.58 -17.42
CA GLN A 138 12.73 36.73 -16.30
C GLN A 138 11.76 36.87 -15.12
N LYS A 139 11.53 35.78 -14.38
CA LYS A 139 10.76 35.78 -13.13
C LYS A 139 11.71 35.88 -11.94
N TYR A 140 11.44 36.76 -10.98
CA TYR A 140 12.18 36.83 -9.71
C TYR A 140 11.43 36.17 -8.53
N ALA A 141 10.30 35.54 -8.80
CA ALA A 141 9.58 34.73 -7.82
C ALA A 141 9.28 33.32 -8.33
N VAL A 142 9.36 32.35 -7.42
CA VAL A 142 9.04 30.93 -7.68
C VAL A 142 7.98 30.49 -6.68
N ASN A 143 6.86 29.96 -7.19
CA ASN A 143 5.77 29.43 -6.36
C ASN A 143 5.98 27.93 -6.11
N TYR A 144 5.69 27.49 -4.88
CA TYR A 144 5.75 26.10 -4.46
C TYR A 144 4.40 25.65 -3.93
N TYR A 145 3.87 24.56 -4.49
CA TYR A 145 2.61 23.94 -4.11
C TYR A 145 2.87 22.60 -3.45
N ALA A 146 2.15 22.29 -2.39
CA ALA A 146 2.20 20.95 -1.82
C ALA A 146 1.42 19.95 -2.68
N GLU A 147 1.88 18.70 -2.76
CA GLU A 147 1.24 17.68 -3.61
C GLU A 147 -0.27 17.53 -3.32
N TRP A 148 -0.67 17.54 -2.05
CA TRP A 148 -2.08 17.44 -1.65
C TRP A 148 -2.96 18.58 -2.17
N GLN A 149 -2.38 19.72 -2.59
CA GLN A 149 -3.16 20.82 -3.17
C GLN A 149 -3.79 20.43 -4.52
N VAL A 150 -3.41 19.30 -5.13
CA VAL A 150 -4.08 18.77 -6.32
C VAL A 150 -5.54 18.42 -6.04
N PHE A 151 -5.88 17.96 -4.84
CA PHE A 151 -7.26 17.68 -4.46
C PHE A 151 -8.09 18.95 -4.31
N VAL A 152 -7.48 20.00 -3.76
CA VAL A 152 -8.09 21.33 -3.71
C VAL A 152 -8.36 21.80 -5.14
N LEU A 153 -7.35 21.75 -6.02
CA LEU A 153 -7.50 22.14 -7.41
C LEU A 153 -8.62 21.37 -8.11
N TYR A 154 -8.66 20.04 -7.97
CA TYR A 154 -9.74 19.22 -8.54
C TYR A 154 -11.13 19.65 -8.06
N GLU A 155 -11.29 19.87 -6.76
CA GLU A 155 -12.57 20.32 -6.21
C GLU A 155 -12.93 21.73 -6.69
N LEU A 156 -11.96 22.66 -6.76
CA LEU A 156 -12.20 23.99 -7.29
C LEU A 156 -12.63 23.93 -8.75
N ASN A 157 -12.01 23.07 -9.56
CA ASN A 157 -12.37 22.87 -10.97
C ASN A 157 -13.79 22.29 -11.12
N LYS A 158 -14.19 21.39 -10.21
CA LYS A 158 -15.50 20.72 -10.26
C LYS A 158 -16.64 21.58 -9.72
N TYR A 159 -16.40 22.33 -8.64
CA TYR A 159 -17.46 22.94 -7.83
C TYR A 159 -17.51 24.48 -7.90
N ASN A 160 -16.49 25.16 -8.42
CA ASN A 160 -16.62 26.62 -8.59
C ASN A 160 -17.43 27.00 -9.81
N SER A 161 -18.23 28.05 -9.63
CA SER A 161 -19.23 28.54 -10.56
C SER A 161 -18.66 29.02 -11.90
N TYR A 162 -19.54 29.06 -12.90
CA TYR A 162 -19.33 29.68 -14.22
C TYR A 162 -18.66 31.05 -14.14
N LEU A 163 -18.92 31.91 -13.15
CA LEU A 163 -18.26 33.23 -13.04
C LEU A 163 -16.77 33.17 -12.71
N VAL A 164 -16.34 32.20 -11.89
CA VAL A 164 -14.92 31.99 -11.56
C VAL A 164 -14.22 31.21 -12.67
N ASN A 165 -14.92 30.26 -13.30
CA ASN A 165 -14.39 29.48 -14.41
C ASN A 165 -14.47 30.20 -15.78
N ASP A 166 -15.35 31.21 -15.95
CA ASP A 166 -15.44 32.09 -17.12
C ASP A 166 -14.26 33.04 -17.18
N CYS A 167 -13.84 33.56 -16.02
CA CYS A 167 -12.56 34.24 -15.91
C CYS A 167 -11.40 33.33 -16.38
N ILE A 168 -11.59 32.00 -16.36
CA ILE A 168 -10.60 30.96 -16.70
C ILE A 168 -10.78 30.38 -18.13
N LYS A 169 -11.87 30.73 -18.85
CA LYS A 169 -12.19 30.29 -20.24
C LYS A 169 -11.82 28.84 -20.57
N HIS A 170 -12.46 27.85 -19.97
CA HIS A 170 -12.48 26.50 -20.55
C HIS A 170 -13.85 25.80 -20.40
N LYS A 171 -14.51 25.66 -21.56
CA LYS A 171 -15.65 24.80 -21.92
C LYS A 171 -17.06 25.20 -21.46
N SER A 172 -17.88 25.56 -22.45
CA SER A 172 -19.34 25.58 -22.41
C SER A 172 -19.91 24.16 -22.18
N GLY A 173 -20.83 23.99 -21.21
CA GLY A 173 -21.64 22.77 -21.12
C GLY A 173 -21.99 22.25 -19.72
N TYR A 174 -21.44 22.81 -18.64
CA TYR A 174 -21.83 22.41 -17.27
C TYR A 174 -22.76 23.44 -16.65
N GLY A 175 -24.05 23.12 -16.57
CA GLY A 175 -25.01 23.88 -15.77
C GLY A 175 -24.83 23.55 -14.28
N PHE A 176 -24.84 24.57 -13.41
CA PHE A 176 -25.57 24.66 -12.13
C PHE A 176 -25.06 25.84 -11.26
N THR A 177 -25.93 26.23 -10.32
CA THR A 177 -26.14 27.51 -9.62
C THR A 177 -25.46 27.60 -8.24
N ILE A 178 -24.24 28.14 -8.14
CA ILE A 178 -23.70 28.57 -6.83
C ILE A 178 -23.10 29.97 -6.95
N LYS A 179 -23.66 30.96 -6.25
CA LYS A 179 -23.16 32.36 -6.23
C LYS A 179 -21.96 32.56 -5.30
N THR A 180 -21.72 31.64 -4.36
CA THR A 180 -20.63 31.67 -3.39
C THR A 180 -19.48 30.75 -3.82
N PRO A 181 -18.21 31.21 -3.72
CA PRO A 181 -17.05 30.35 -3.99
C PRO A 181 -17.05 29.11 -3.09
N TYR A 182 -16.82 27.94 -3.68
CA TYR A 182 -16.70 26.68 -2.93
C TYR A 182 -15.33 26.62 -2.26
N VAL A 183 -15.32 26.42 -0.93
CA VAL A 183 -14.09 26.19 -0.16
C VAL A 183 -13.85 24.69 -0.07
N SER A 184 -12.68 24.25 -0.54
CA SER A 184 -12.34 22.82 -0.55
C SER A 184 -12.28 22.21 0.84
N ARG A 185 -12.79 20.98 0.99
CA ARG A 185 -12.66 20.20 2.22
C ARG A 185 -11.18 19.91 2.55
N PHE A 186 -10.33 19.77 1.53
CA PHE A 186 -8.90 19.53 1.72
C PHE A 186 -8.18 20.76 2.26
N ALA A 187 -8.64 21.96 1.92
CA ALA A 187 -8.10 23.19 2.51
C ALA A 187 -8.32 23.22 4.04
N ASN A 188 -9.48 22.74 4.51
CA ASN A 188 -9.76 22.59 5.95
C ASN A 188 -8.91 21.50 6.64
N MET A 189 -8.32 20.59 5.85
CA MET A 189 -7.44 19.51 6.34
C MET A 189 -5.95 19.84 6.17
N ALA A 190 -5.58 21.03 5.68
CA ALA A 190 -4.21 21.40 5.34
C ALA A 190 -3.20 21.14 6.47
N LYS A 191 -3.58 21.40 7.72
CA LYS A 191 -2.73 21.13 8.90
C LYS A 191 -2.46 19.63 9.09
N MET A 192 -3.48 18.79 8.93
CA MET A 192 -3.37 17.33 9.06
C MET A 192 -2.57 16.75 7.89
N LEU A 193 -2.85 17.18 6.66
CA LEU A 193 -2.10 16.81 5.46
C LEU A 193 -0.63 17.19 5.60
N GLY A 194 -0.34 18.42 6.04
CA GLY A 194 1.03 18.86 6.31
C GLY A 194 1.79 17.94 7.26
N ASN A 195 1.14 17.46 8.33
CA ASN A 195 1.74 16.49 9.26
C ASN A 195 2.00 15.11 8.63
N VAL A 196 1.06 14.60 7.81
CA VAL A 196 1.25 13.32 7.12
C VAL A 196 2.38 13.42 6.08
N TYR A 197 2.44 14.54 5.36
CA TYR A 197 3.52 14.79 4.41
C TYR A 197 4.87 15.01 5.10
N ASP A 198 4.92 15.67 6.27
CA ASP A 198 6.16 15.73 7.08
C ASP A 198 6.69 14.32 7.37
N TYR A 199 5.78 13.42 7.76
CA TYR A 199 6.11 12.03 8.05
C TYR A 199 6.62 11.30 6.81
N MET A 200 5.91 11.41 5.68
CA MET A 200 6.28 10.78 4.42
C MET A 200 7.67 11.23 3.96
N ASN A 201 7.93 12.54 3.98
CA ASN A 201 9.22 13.10 3.58
C ASN A 201 10.37 12.62 4.47
N ILE A 202 10.16 12.56 5.79
CA ILE A 202 11.17 12.05 6.71
C ILE A 202 11.46 10.56 6.45
N ILE A 203 10.45 9.75 6.15
CA ILE A 203 10.64 8.34 5.81
C ILE A 203 11.38 8.17 4.49
N ASP A 204 11.01 8.91 3.46
CA ASP A 204 11.67 8.86 2.16
C ASP A 204 13.16 9.21 2.31
N TYR A 205 13.45 10.23 3.10
CA TYR A 205 14.82 10.64 3.42
C TYR A 205 15.58 9.60 4.28
N LEU A 206 14.93 9.02 5.29
CA LEU A 206 15.52 7.93 6.08
C LEU A 206 15.83 6.71 5.21
N THR A 207 14.94 6.39 4.28
CA THR A 207 15.07 5.25 3.38
C THR A 207 16.17 5.48 2.37
N SER A 208 16.30 6.69 1.81
CA SER A 208 17.37 7.03 0.87
C SER A 208 18.76 6.95 1.50
N VAL A 209 18.90 7.37 2.76
CA VAL A 209 20.16 7.26 3.52
C VAL A 209 20.54 5.80 3.78
N VAL A 210 19.57 4.95 4.16
CA VAL A 210 19.81 3.53 4.38
C VAL A 210 20.20 2.80 3.09
N THR A 211 19.59 3.14 1.95
CA THR A 211 19.85 2.44 0.68
C THR A 211 21.13 2.86 -0.03
N THR A 212 21.63 4.07 0.22
CA THR A 212 22.85 4.59 -0.45
C THR A 212 24.14 4.18 0.25
N ASP A 213 24.13 3.82 1.53
CA ASP A 213 25.33 3.42 2.29
C ASP A 213 25.42 1.89 2.48
N LYS A 214 26.02 1.19 1.50
CA LYS A 214 26.16 -0.28 1.49
C LYS A 214 26.97 -0.84 2.67
N ALA A 215 27.85 -0.06 3.29
CA ALA A 215 28.79 -0.53 4.32
C ALA A 215 28.16 -0.65 5.73
N MET A 216 26.96 -0.10 5.96
CA MET A 216 26.39 0.06 7.32
C MET A 216 24.96 -0.47 7.51
N ASN A 217 24.47 -1.33 6.60
CA ASN A 217 23.07 -1.78 6.52
C ASN A 217 22.44 -2.36 7.81
N LEU A 218 23.19 -3.10 8.65
CA LEU A 218 22.63 -3.78 9.83
C LEU A 218 22.51 -2.86 11.08
N CYS A 219 23.46 -1.95 11.29
CA CYS A 219 23.40 -0.99 12.41
C CYS A 219 22.31 0.06 12.17
N TYR A 220 22.15 0.53 10.92
CA TYR A 220 21.11 1.50 10.61
C TYR A 220 19.71 0.92 10.60
N ALA A 221 19.48 -0.38 10.34
CA ALA A 221 18.12 -0.94 10.39
C ALA A 221 17.46 -0.82 11.79
N LYS A 222 18.24 -1.06 12.86
CA LYS A 222 17.75 -0.87 14.24
C LYS A 222 17.53 0.60 14.59
N VAL A 223 18.46 1.47 14.18
CA VAL A 223 18.34 2.93 14.35
C VAL A 223 17.16 3.48 13.55
N TYR A 224 16.97 3.04 12.32
CA TYR A 224 15.87 3.38 11.41
C TYR A 224 14.52 3.04 12.02
N ASN A 225 14.33 1.81 12.52
CA ASN A 225 13.08 1.40 13.14
C ASN A 225 12.77 2.20 14.41
N ALA A 226 13.76 2.43 15.27
CA ALA A 226 13.59 3.27 16.44
C ALA A 226 13.23 4.72 16.06
N GLU A 227 13.86 5.23 15.01
CA GLU A 227 13.73 6.62 14.61
C GLU A 227 12.43 6.93 13.86
N ILE A 228 11.97 6.04 13.00
CA ILE A 228 10.63 6.16 12.42
C ILE A 228 9.58 6.11 13.52
N LYS A 229 9.72 5.22 14.50
CA LYS A 229 8.78 5.15 15.63
C LYS A 229 8.78 6.47 16.43
N ARG A 230 9.96 7.05 16.67
CA ARG A 230 10.11 8.34 17.35
C ARG A 230 9.45 9.48 16.56
N VAL A 231 9.69 9.55 15.24
CA VAL A 231 9.10 10.54 14.33
C VAL A 231 7.59 10.40 14.27
N ALA A 232 7.08 9.19 14.09
CA ALA A 232 5.65 8.87 14.06
C ALA A 232 4.97 9.34 15.36
N LYS A 233 5.54 9.00 16.53
CA LYS A 233 5.01 9.44 17.82
C LYS A 233 5.01 10.96 17.95
N ARG A 234 6.10 11.64 17.56
CA ARG A 234 6.18 13.11 17.59
C ARG A 234 5.11 13.76 16.72
N ILE A 235 4.89 13.26 15.50
CA ILE A 235 3.90 13.84 14.58
C ILE A 235 2.47 13.52 15.02
N TYR A 236 2.21 12.30 15.49
CA TYR A 236 0.92 11.90 16.05
C TYR A 236 0.47 12.81 17.19
N LEU A 237 1.39 13.14 18.11
CA LEU A 237 1.14 14.01 19.26
C LEU A 237 0.92 15.49 18.92
N LYS A 238 1.12 15.92 17.66
CA LYS A 238 0.81 17.31 17.24
C LYS A 238 -0.70 17.60 17.19
N GLN A 239 -1.53 16.56 17.26
CA GLN A 239 -2.99 16.65 17.08
C GLN A 239 -3.67 15.77 18.11
N CYS A 240 -4.87 16.14 18.51
CA CYS A 240 -5.65 15.31 19.41
C CYS A 240 -6.22 14.08 18.67
N LYS A 241 -6.65 13.10 19.47
CA LYS A 241 -7.22 11.85 18.97
C LYS A 241 -8.43 12.08 18.04
N ASP A 242 -9.30 13.03 18.38
CA ASP A 242 -10.53 13.31 17.63
C ASP A 242 -10.24 14.03 16.30
N GLU A 243 -9.16 14.81 16.22
CA GLU A 243 -8.67 15.35 14.95
C GLU A 243 -8.20 14.24 14.00
N TRP A 244 -7.51 13.21 14.51
CA TRP A 244 -7.13 12.04 13.71
C TRP A 244 -8.35 11.26 13.22
N VAL A 245 -9.38 11.09 14.06
CA VAL A 245 -10.64 10.43 13.66
C VAL A 245 -11.32 11.17 12.52
N ARG A 246 -11.53 12.49 12.69
CA ARG A 246 -12.14 13.32 11.64
C ARG A 246 -11.35 13.28 10.35
N PHE A 247 -10.03 13.38 10.44
CA PHE A 247 -9.17 13.34 9.27
C PHE A 247 -9.27 12.02 8.50
N ILE A 248 -9.16 10.87 9.18
CA ILE A 248 -9.27 9.56 8.55
C ILE A 248 -10.64 9.39 7.87
N ARG A 249 -11.72 9.72 8.57
CA ARG A 249 -13.09 9.61 8.01
C ARG A 249 -13.26 10.48 6.77
N ASN A 250 -12.75 11.71 6.79
CA ASN A 250 -12.79 12.60 5.64
C ASN A 250 -11.96 12.06 4.46
N ILE A 251 -10.76 11.54 4.71
CA ILE A 251 -9.91 10.95 3.66
C ILE A 251 -10.56 9.69 3.05
N VAL A 252 -11.17 8.83 3.88
CA VAL A 252 -11.96 7.67 3.42
C VAL A 252 -13.13 8.12 2.55
N GLN A 253 -13.86 9.14 2.98
CA GLN A 253 -14.96 9.69 2.19
C GLN A 253 -14.47 10.22 0.84
N CYS A 254 -13.34 10.93 0.82
CA CYS A 254 -12.74 11.41 -0.43
C CYS A 254 -12.37 10.26 -1.37
N HIS A 255 -11.80 9.17 -0.83
CA HIS A 255 -11.46 7.99 -1.62
C HIS A 255 -12.70 7.42 -2.31
N LYS A 256 -13.76 7.16 -1.54
CA LYS A 256 -15.03 6.63 -2.06
C LYS A 256 -15.64 7.54 -3.11
N THR A 257 -15.72 8.84 -2.81
CA THR A 257 -16.24 9.83 -3.77
C THR A 257 -15.40 9.85 -5.06
N TYR A 258 -14.09 9.69 -5.01
CA TYR A 258 -13.28 9.62 -6.23
C TYR A 258 -13.48 8.32 -7.00
N GLU A 259 -13.64 7.17 -6.35
CA GLU A 259 -13.99 5.91 -7.02
C GLU A 259 -15.36 5.99 -7.70
N GLU A 260 -16.39 6.49 -7.00
CA GLU A 260 -17.75 6.69 -7.53
C GLU A 260 -17.78 7.63 -8.75
N ASN A 261 -16.88 8.62 -8.78
CA ASN A 261 -16.73 9.55 -9.91
C ASN A 261 -15.71 9.07 -10.97
N GLU A 262 -15.29 7.80 -10.93
CA GLU A 262 -14.31 7.19 -11.84
C GLU A 262 -12.96 7.93 -11.90
N LYS A 263 -12.59 8.61 -10.82
CA LYS A 263 -11.30 9.31 -10.66
C LYS A 263 -10.27 8.42 -9.97
N TYR A 264 -10.03 7.25 -10.56
CA TYR A 264 -9.15 6.20 -9.98
C TYR A 264 -7.73 6.68 -9.64
N LYS A 265 -7.14 7.57 -10.45
CA LYS A 265 -5.81 8.13 -10.17
C LYS A 265 -5.80 8.99 -8.89
N LEU A 266 -6.81 9.84 -8.71
CA LEU A 266 -6.97 10.62 -7.49
C LEU A 266 -7.31 9.72 -6.28
N ALA A 267 -8.15 8.70 -6.47
CA ALA A 267 -8.42 7.71 -5.42
C ALA A 267 -7.14 7.00 -4.97
N THR A 268 -6.25 6.66 -5.91
CA THR A 268 -4.94 6.05 -5.62
C THR A 268 -4.05 6.96 -4.79
N GLU A 269 -3.97 8.25 -5.11
CA GLU A 269 -3.22 9.25 -4.32
C GLU A 269 -3.82 9.40 -2.90
N VAL A 270 -5.14 9.44 -2.78
CA VAL A 270 -5.82 9.45 -1.47
C VAL A 270 -5.53 8.19 -0.67
N LYS A 271 -5.53 7.01 -1.30
CA LYS A 271 -5.16 5.73 -0.66
C LYS A 271 -3.72 5.77 -0.16
N SER A 272 -2.79 6.38 -0.91
CA SER A 272 -1.40 6.57 -0.47
C SER A 272 -1.31 7.40 0.82
N ILE A 273 -2.04 8.52 0.89
CA ILE A 273 -2.12 9.38 2.10
C ILE A 273 -2.72 8.61 3.27
N LEU A 274 -3.81 7.89 3.04
CA LEU A 274 -4.47 7.08 4.06
C LEU A 274 -3.54 5.98 4.60
N THR A 275 -2.78 5.35 3.72
CA THR A 275 -1.84 4.27 4.07
C THR A 275 -0.72 4.79 4.95
N ASN A 276 -0.14 5.94 4.58
CA ASN A 276 0.89 6.59 5.39
C ASN A 276 0.35 7.09 6.73
N THR A 277 -0.90 7.55 6.76
CA THR A 277 -1.59 7.96 8.00
C THR A 277 -1.78 6.77 8.94
N ILE A 278 -2.28 5.64 8.44
CA ILE A 278 -2.46 4.41 9.23
C ILE A 278 -1.11 3.90 9.74
N ARG A 279 -0.07 3.88 8.90
CA ARG A 279 1.28 3.48 9.30
C ARG A 279 1.85 4.38 10.39
N LEU A 280 1.67 5.70 10.27
CA LEU A 280 2.06 6.66 11.29
C LEU A 280 1.39 6.34 12.63
N ILE A 281 0.08 6.11 12.63
CA ILE A 281 -0.67 5.84 13.86
C ILE A 281 -0.28 4.48 14.45
N ALA A 282 -0.11 3.45 13.62
CA ALA A 282 0.34 2.13 14.05
C ALA A 282 1.69 2.19 14.76
N LEU A 283 2.66 2.91 14.19
CA LEU A 283 3.97 3.07 14.80
C LEU A 283 3.93 3.91 16.08
N ALA A 284 3.12 4.98 16.10
CA ALA A 284 2.99 5.86 17.25
C ALA A 284 2.30 5.18 18.45
N THR A 285 1.29 4.34 18.20
CA THR A 285 0.43 3.75 19.22
C THR A 285 0.73 2.28 19.53
N GLY A 286 1.43 1.59 18.63
CA GLY A 286 1.66 0.14 18.70
C GLY A 286 0.46 -0.70 18.28
N LYS A 287 -0.64 -0.09 17.82
CA LYS A 287 -1.85 -0.78 17.38
C LYS A 287 -1.69 -1.40 16.00
N THR A 288 -2.37 -2.52 15.76
CA THR A 288 -2.47 -3.15 14.44
C THR A 288 -3.39 -2.34 13.51
N ILE A 289 -3.31 -2.58 12.21
CA ILE A 289 -4.21 -1.96 11.21
C ILE A 289 -5.68 -2.28 11.52
N VAL A 290 -5.94 -3.50 12.01
CA VAL A 290 -7.27 -3.97 12.43
C VAL A 290 -7.79 -3.13 13.58
N GLU A 291 -7.01 -3.00 14.66
CA GLU A 291 -7.37 -2.21 15.84
C GLU A 291 -7.55 -0.73 15.51
N ILE A 292 -6.74 -0.19 14.59
CA ILE A 292 -6.88 1.18 14.09
C ILE A 292 -8.21 1.29 13.35
N SER A 293 -8.49 0.41 12.41
CA SER A 293 -9.70 0.57 11.59
C SER A 293 -10.96 0.42 12.41
N ASP A 294 -11.03 -0.55 13.33
CA ASP A 294 -12.15 -0.70 14.25
C ASP A 294 -12.33 0.53 15.15
N PHE A 295 -11.22 1.16 15.53
CA PHE A 295 -11.23 2.35 16.36
C PHE A 295 -11.70 3.60 15.60
N TYR A 296 -11.25 3.79 14.37
CA TYR A 296 -11.47 5.01 13.58
C TYR A 296 -12.75 4.96 12.72
N GLU A 297 -13.25 3.77 12.40
CA GLU A 297 -14.56 3.55 11.77
C GLU A 297 -15.72 3.55 12.79
N GLY A 298 -15.44 3.33 14.08
CA GLY A 298 -16.45 3.22 15.13
C GLY A 298 -17.11 1.83 15.20
N LYS A 299 -17.91 1.60 16.26
CA LYS A 299 -18.70 0.37 16.45
C LYS A 299 -20.16 0.65 16.13
N PHE A 300 -20.72 -0.04 15.14
CA PHE A 300 -22.14 0.08 14.80
C PHE A 300 -23.00 -0.80 15.72
N LYS A 301 -24.07 -0.23 16.30
CA LYS A 301 -25.19 -0.98 16.91
C LYS A 301 -26.34 -1.06 15.90
N GLY A 302 -26.29 -2.02 14.96
CA GLY A 302 -27.35 -2.20 13.93
C GLY A 302 -26.85 -2.78 12.59
N SER A 303 -27.75 -2.98 11.63
CA SER A 303 -27.46 -3.71 10.38
C SER A 303 -26.41 -3.04 9.48
N ARG A 304 -25.54 -3.88 8.89
CA ARG A 304 -24.49 -3.56 7.91
C ARG A 304 -25.03 -2.63 6.81
N TYR A 305 -24.21 -1.66 6.38
CA TYR A 305 -24.38 -0.80 5.19
C TYR A 305 -25.14 0.54 5.31
N SER A 306 -25.21 1.20 6.47
CA SER A 306 -25.65 2.61 6.52
C SER A 306 -24.53 3.55 6.96
N SER A 307 -24.36 4.65 6.22
CA SER A 307 -23.52 5.77 6.60
C SER A 307 -24.28 6.68 7.57
N CYS A 308 -23.65 7.07 8.67
CA CYS A 308 -24.22 8.05 9.60
C CYS A 308 -23.32 9.27 9.71
N ILE A 309 -23.93 10.41 10.07
CA ILE A 309 -23.21 11.65 10.36
C ILE A 309 -22.98 11.67 11.87
N ASP A 310 -21.72 11.70 12.30
CA ASP A 310 -21.37 11.83 13.73
C ASP A 310 -21.61 13.27 14.22
N ASP A 311 -21.52 13.51 15.53
CA ASP A 311 -21.76 14.83 16.16
C ASP A 311 -20.87 15.95 15.58
N ASP A 312 -19.74 15.57 15.00
CA ASP A 312 -18.78 16.46 14.33
C ASP A 312 -19.03 16.67 12.83
N LYS A 313 -20.16 16.20 12.31
CA LYS A 313 -20.56 16.21 10.89
C LYS A 313 -19.69 15.34 9.96
N SER A 314 -18.81 14.49 10.48
CA SER A 314 -18.07 13.52 9.67
C SER A 314 -18.93 12.31 9.31
N LEU A 315 -18.79 11.81 8.08
CA LEU A 315 -19.50 10.60 7.67
C LEU A 315 -18.76 9.37 8.21
N VAL A 316 -19.45 8.58 9.02
CA VAL A 316 -18.98 7.30 9.51
C VAL A 316 -19.30 6.23 8.47
N SER A 317 -18.27 5.67 7.85
CA SER A 317 -18.39 4.57 6.90
C SER A 317 -17.82 3.29 7.49
N VAL A 318 -18.65 2.54 8.22
CA VAL A 318 -18.23 1.30 8.89
C VAL A 318 -17.78 0.26 7.86
N GLY A 319 -16.60 -0.33 8.05
CA GLY A 319 -15.99 -1.31 7.14
C GLY A 319 -15.30 -0.72 5.90
N ALA A 320 -15.27 0.61 5.74
CA ALA A 320 -14.70 1.24 4.55
C ALA A 320 -13.17 1.11 4.45
N LEU A 321 -12.43 1.24 5.55
CA LEU A 321 -11.00 0.91 5.60
C LEU A 321 -10.79 -0.57 5.32
N ARG A 322 -11.63 -1.45 5.88
CA ARG A 322 -11.54 -2.89 5.57
C ARG A 322 -11.73 -3.19 4.09
N GLU A 323 -12.60 -2.45 3.42
CA GLU A 323 -12.83 -2.52 1.97
C GLU A 323 -11.65 -1.96 1.16
N ILE A 324 -11.17 -0.74 1.48
CA ILE A 324 -10.02 -0.09 0.82
C ILE A 324 -8.74 -0.94 0.94
N TYR A 325 -8.57 -1.60 2.08
CA TYR A 325 -7.45 -2.46 2.41
C TYR A 325 -7.79 -3.95 2.34
N LYS A 326 -8.81 -4.35 1.57
CA LYS A 326 -9.31 -5.74 1.54
C LYS A 326 -8.19 -6.77 1.34
N LYS A 327 -7.18 -6.45 0.52
CA LYS A 327 -6.01 -7.32 0.27
C LYS A 327 -5.11 -7.41 1.50
N GLU A 328 -4.78 -6.29 2.12
CA GLU A 328 -3.95 -6.21 3.31
C GLU A 328 -4.64 -6.89 4.52
N TYR A 329 -5.96 -6.74 4.64
CA TYR A 329 -6.80 -7.47 5.59
C TYR A 329 -6.87 -8.96 5.31
N SER A 330 -6.98 -9.36 4.04
CA SER A 330 -7.03 -10.78 3.68
C SER A 330 -5.76 -11.53 4.06
N HIS A 331 -4.63 -10.82 4.17
CA HIS A 331 -3.33 -11.32 4.59
C HIS A 331 -3.03 -11.17 6.10
N THR A 332 -4.01 -10.73 6.92
CA THR A 332 -3.80 -10.63 8.38
C THR A 332 -3.78 -12.00 9.05
N LYS A 333 -2.88 -12.18 10.03
CA LYS A 333 -2.75 -13.41 10.84
C LYS A 333 -4.11 -13.94 11.33
N GLU A 334 -4.97 -13.06 11.80
CA GLU A 334 -6.30 -13.37 12.33
C GLU A 334 -7.24 -13.92 11.24
N ASN A 335 -7.31 -13.26 10.08
CA ASN A 335 -8.16 -13.73 8.99
C ASN A 335 -7.69 -15.10 8.44
N ILE A 336 -6.38 -15.32 8.37
CA ILE A 336 -5.80 -16.60 7.94
C ILE A 336 -6.11 -17.69 8.96
N LEU A 337 -5.97 -17.36 10.26
CA LEU A 337 -6.32 -18.27 11.34
C LEU A 337 -7.80 -18.68 11.23
N ASP A 338 -8.70 -17.73 10.98
CA ASP A 338 -10.13 -18.02 10.76
C ASP A 338 -10.36 -18.89 9.52
N ILE A 339 -9.65 -18.62 8.41
CA ILE A 339 -9.71 -19.46 7.20
C ILE A 339 -9.31 -20.90 7.52
N LEU A 340 -8.13 -21.09 8.12
CA LEU A 340 -7.60 -22.41 8.44
C LEU A 340 -8.45 -23.13 9.49
N LEU A 341 -8.99 -22.39 10.46
CA LEU A 341 -9.88 -22.93 11.49
C LEU A 341 -11.17 -23.47 10.86
N ASN A 342 -11.78 -22.73 9.92
CA ASN A 342 -12.96 -23.19 9.19
C ASN A 342 -12.68 -24.50 8.42
N TYR A 343 -11.54 -24.59 7.74
CA TYR A 343 -11.13 -25.83 7.07
C TYR A 343 -10.89 -26.97 8.07
N SER A 344 -10.16 -26.70 9.16
CA SER A 344 -9.87 -27.72 10.18
C SER A 344 -11.14 -28.26 10.83
N ASN A 345 -12.16 -27.41 11.03
CA ASN A 345 -13.41 -27.77 11.68
C ASN A 345 -14.24 -28.75 10.83
N GLY A 346 -14.21 -28.60 9.51
CA GLY A 346 -14.86 -29.51 8.57
C GLY A 346 -14.07 -30.79 8.27
N TYR A 347 -12.89 -30.97 8.88
CA TYR A 347 -11.99 -32.07 8.52
C TYR A 347 -11.86 -33.11 9.63
N ALA A 348 -12.57 -34.23 9.46
CA ALA A 348 -12.66 -35.34 10.41
C ALA A 348 -11.30 -35.86 10.91
N PRO A 349 -10.24 -36.05 10.06
CA PRO A 349 -8.93 -36.53 10.52
C PRO A 349 -8.24 -35.64 11.57
N LEU A 350 -8.71 -34.41 11.76
CA LEU A 350 -8.20 -33.46 12.74
C LEU A 350 -9.04 -33.34 14.03
N GLU A 351 -10.17 -34.04 14.16
CA GLU A 351 -11.06 -33.95 15.34
C GLU A 351 -10.35 -34.25 16.65
N LYS A 352 -9.37 -35.13 16.62
CA LYS A 352 -8.58 -35.54 17.79
C LYS A 352 -7.57 -34.49 18.29
N TYR A 353 -7.38 -33.38 17.58
CA TYR A 353 -6.43 -32.34 17.97
C TYR A 353 -7.17 -31.08 18.44
N ASN A 354 -6.51 -30.26 19.27
CA ASN A 354 -6.98 -28.89 19.48
C ASN A 354 -6.75 -28.08 18.19
N ARG A 355 -7.79 -27.99 17.37
CA ARG A 355 -7.77 -27.35 16.05
C ARG A 355 -7.36 -25.87 16.12
N LYS A 356 -7.78 -25.16 17.16
CA LYS A 356 -7.44 -23.75 17.35
C LYS A 356 -5.94 -23.57 17.57
N ASP A 357 -5.36 -24.37 18.47
CA ASP A 357 -3.92 -24.32 18.76
C ASP A 357 -3.11 -24.81 17.55
N LEU A 358 -3.57 -25.86 16.87
CA LEU A 358 -2.94 -26.37 15.66
C LEU A 358 -2.85 -25.29 14.57
N CYS A 359 -3.97 -24.62 14.26
CA CYS A 359 -3.99 -23.57 13.24
C CYS A 359 -3.19 -22.34 13.67
N ALA A 360 -3.24 -21.96 14.95
CA ALA A 360 -2.45 -20.84 15.46
C ALA A 360 -0.94 -21.12 15.34
N ASN A 361 -0.51 -22.32 15.77
CA ASN A 361 0.89 -22.76 15.66
C ASN A 361 1.34 -22.86 14.20
N LEU A 362 0.48 -23.34 13.30
CA LEU A 362 0.80 -23.39 11.86
C LEU A 362 1.04 -21.99 11.30
N VAL A 363 0.17 -21.03 11.60
CA VAL A 363 0.33 -19.66 11.11
C VAL A 363 1.59 -19.03 11.69
N ASP A 364 1.87 -19.24 12.98
CA ASP A 364 3.09 -18.76 13.62
C ASP A 364 4.36 -19.38 13.03
N ASP A 365 4.36 -20.68 12.76
CA ASP A 365 5.50 -21.38 12.14
C ASP A 365 5.76 -20.87 10.71
N ILE A 366 4.69 -20.70 9.91
CA ILE A 366 4.79 -20.15 8.55
C ILE A 366 5.41 -18.75 8.57
N MET A 367 4.94 -17.88 9.46
CA MET A 367 5.43 -16.51 9.58
C MET A 367 6.87 -16.47 10.10
N LEU A 368 7.20 -17.28 11.10
CA LEU A 368 8.54 -17.33 11.70
C LEU A 368 9.59 -17.79 10.67
N LYS A 369 9.22 -18.73 9.81
CA LYS A 369 10.13 -19.37 8.85
C LYS A 369 10.18 -18.68 7.47
N GLY A 370 9.47 -17.56 7.29
CA GLY A 370 9.51 -16.78 6.03
C GLY A 370 8.77 -17.44 4.87
N TYR A 371 7.68 -18.17 5.15
CA TYR A 371 6.83 -18.82 4.15
C TYR A 371 5.49 -18.10 3.96
N GLU A 372 5.44 -16.79 4.17
CA GLU A 372 4.22 -15.96 4.12
C GLU A 372 3.53 -16.01 2.75
N TYR A 373 4.23 -16.40 1.69
CA TYR A 373 3.64 -16.63 0.37
C TYR A 373 2.54 -17.70 0.37
N PHE A 374 2.63 -18.73 1.21
CA PHE A 374 1.55 -19.72 1.35
C PHE A 374 0.24 -19.03 1.75
N ILE A 375 0.36 -18.13 2.72
CA ILE A 375 -0.72 -17.34 3.29
C ILE A 375 -1.29 -16.35 2.26
N ILE A 376 -0.41 -15.68 1.52
CA ILE A 376 -0.79 -14.72 0.49
C ILE A 376 -1.61 -15.44 -0.59
N TYR A 377 -1.13 -16.57 -1.12
CA TYR A 377 -1.84 -17.29 -2.17
C TYR A 377 -3.16 -17.91 -1.69
N LEU A 378 -3.23 -18.37 -0.43
CA LEU A 378 -4.48 -18.84 0.18
C LEU A 378 -5.55 -17.73 0.17
N ALA A 379 -5.17 -16.52 0.57
CA ALA A 379 -6.07 -15.36 0.60
C ALA A 379 -6.45 -14.89 -0.81
N GLU A 380 -5.49 -14.81 -1.73
CA GLU A 380 -5.71 -14.38 -3.11
C GLU A 380 -6.65 -15.32 -3.87
N ILE A 381 -6.47 -16.65 -3.72
CA ILE A 381 -7.37 -17.64 -4.34
C ILE A 381 -8.80 -17.45 -3.82
N ARG A 382 -8.99 -17.27 -2.51
CA ARG A 382 -10.33 -17.02 -1.94
C ARG A 382 -10.95 -15.72 -2.44
N SER A 383 -10.17 -14.65 -2.55
CA SER A 383 -10.65 -13.37 -3.10
C SER A 383 -11.07 -13.54 -4.56
N LEU A 384 -10.24 -14.15 -5.39
CA LEU A 384 -10.54 -14.39 -6.80
C LEU A 384 -11.78 -15.28 -6.98
N TRP A 385 -11.92 -16.32 -6.16
CA TRP A 385 -13.06 -17.23 -6.21
C TRP A 385 -14.39 -16.57 -5.84
N ASN A 386 -14.36 -15.68 -4.85
CA ASN A 386 -15.56 -15.00 -4.36
C ASN A 386 -15.95 -13.81 -5.23
N ASP A 387 -14.98 -13.01 -5.67
CA ASP A 387 -15.24 -11.74 -6.36
C ASP A 387 -15.36 -11.91 -7.88
N LYS A 388 -14.75 -12.97 -8.44
CA LYS A 388 -14.74 -13.30 -9.89
C LYS A 388 -14.52 -12.10 -10.83
N PRO A 389 -13.47 -11.28 -10.64
CA PRO A 389 -13.17 -10.13 -11.50
C PRO A 389 -12.85 -10.52 -12.95
N LEU A 390 -12.81 -9.57 -13.89
CA LEU A 390 -12.41 -9.85 -15.28
C LEU A 390 -11.05 -10.59 -15.34
N TYR A 391 -10.96 -11.68 -16.11
CA TYR A 391 -9.79 -12.58 -16.20
C TYR A 391 -9.43 -13.39 -14.93
N TRP A 392 -10.35 -13.52 -13.96
CA TRP A 392 -10.10 -14.26 -12.72
C TRP A 392 -9.68 -15.72 -12.95
N GLU A 393 -10.14 -16.37 -14.01
CA GLU A 393 -9.83 -17.77 -14.29
C GLU A 393 -8.33 -18.00 -14.58
N ALA A 394 -7.69 -17.16 -15.39
CA ALA A 394 -6.25 -17.29 -15.64
C ALA A 394 -5.45 -16.96 -14.37
N ALA A 395 -5.88 -15.94 -13.63
CA ALA A 395 -5.25 -15.54 -12.39
C ALA A 395 -5.33 -16.66 -11.33
N ILE A 396 -6.49 -17.27 -11.14
CA ILE A 396 -6.70 -18.24 -10.06
C ILE A 396 -5.87 -19.52 -10.25
N TRP A 397 -5.67 -19.97 -11.49
CA TRP A 397 -4.78 -21.11 -11.78
C TRP A 397 -3.31 -20.78 -11.52
N SER A 398 -2.87 -19.57 -11.89
CA SER A 398 -1.52 -19.10 -11.56
C SER A 398 -1.31 -19.05 -10.05
N GLN A 399 -2.32 -18.61 -9.30
CA GLN A 399 -2.27 -18.60 -7.84
C GLN A 399 -2.29 -20.01 -7.26
N LEU A 400 -3.10 -20.94 -7.78
CA LEU A 400 -3.12 -22.33 -7.33
C LEU A 400 -1.75 -23.02 -7.49
N ARG A 401 -1.06 -22.78 -8.61
CA ARG A 401 0.31 -23.27 -8.82
C ARG A 401 1.28 -22.74 -7.78
N SER A 402 1.23 -21.43 -7.53
CA SER A 402 2.11 -20.77 -6.58
C SER A 402 1.81 -21.23 -5.15
N PHE A 403 0.52 -21.42 -4.83
CA PHE A 403 0.05 -21.99 -3.57
C PHE A 403 0.55 -23.43 -3.35
N ASN A 404 0.44 -24.31 -4.35
CA ASN A 404 0.94 -25.68 -4.27
C ASN A 404 2.48 -25.73 -4.17
N THR A 405 3.17 -24.80 -4.84
CA THR A 405 4.63 -24.65 -4.71
C THR A 405 5.03 -24.22 -3.30
N ALA A 406 4.29 -23.30 -2.69
CA ALA A 406 4.48 -22.90 -1.30
C ALA A 406 4.20 -24.07 -0.33
N ALA A 407 3.16 -24.87 -0.58
CA ALA A 407 2.86 -26.08 0.18
C ALA A 407 4.00 -27.12 0.13
N GLU A 408 4.58 -27.35 -1.06
CA GLU A 408 5.77 -28.20 -1.21
C GLU A 408 6.96 -27.64 -0.41
N ALA A 409 7.20 -26.33 -0.47
CA ALA A 409 8.28 -25.69 0.25
C ALA A 409 8.15 -25.84 1.78
N LEU A 410 6.93 -25.69 2.32
CA LEU A 410 6.63 -25.99 3.73
C LEU A 410 6.89 -27.46 4.07
N SER A 411 6.47 -28.39 3.22
CA SER A 411 6.74 -29.83 3.45
C SER A 411 8.24 -30.14 3.52
N LYS A 412 9.03 -29.48 2.67
CA LYS A 412 10.49 -29.62 2.66
C LYS A 412 11.12 -29.02 3.91
N GLU A 413 10.59 -27.91 4.39
CA GLU A 413 11.03 -27.31 5.64
C GLU A 413 10.77 -28.22 6.84
N TRP A 414 9.62 -28.89 6.90
CA TRP A 414 9.25 -29.76 8.01
C TRP A 414 9.93 -31.14 8.01
N PHE A 415 10.25 -31.67 6.84
CA PHE A 415 10.73 -33.05 6.67
C PHE A 415 12.10 -33.17 6.02
N SER A 416 12.67 -32.08 5.50
CA SER A 416 14.03 -31.97 4.94
C SER A 416 14.32 -32.89 3.75
N GLU A 417 13.32 -33.38 3.02
CA GLU A 417 13.54 -34.15 1.79
C GLU A 417 13.47 -33.27 0.54
N LYS A 418 14.22 -33.66 -0.49
CA LYS A 418 14.32 -32.89 -1.75
C LYS A 418 13.03 -32.85 -2.55
N HIS A 419 12.24 -33.92 -2.53
CA HIS A 419 11.06 -34.11 -3.37
C HIS A 419 9.81 -34.24 -2.49
N LEU A 420 8.69 -33.65 -2.93
CA LEU A 420 7.40 -33.71 -2.23
C LEU A 420 7.01 -35.14 -1.85
N ASN A 421 7.15 -36.10 -2.77
CA ASN A 421 6.84 -37.51 -2.51
C ASN A 421 7.60 -38.06 -1.30
N ASN A 422 8.89 -37.72 -1.17
CA ASN A 422 9.73 -38.19 -0.09
C ASN A 422 9.31 -37.56 1.25
N ASN A 423 8.92 -36.28 1.25
CA ASN A 423 8.37 -35.63 2.44
C ASN A 423 7.07 -36.31 2.91
N ILE A 424 6.17 -36.64 1.98
CA ILE A 424 4.92 -37.34 2.29
C ILE A 424 5.20 -38.76 2.81
N GLN A 425 6.10 -39.51 2.16
CA GLN A 425 6.50 -40.84 2.60
C GLN A 425 7.16 -40.83 3.97
N LYS A 426 7.96 -39.80 4.28
CA LYS A 426 8.58 -39.63 5.60
C LYS A 426 7.53 -39.37 6.69
N ALA A 427 6.48 -38.61 6.37
CA ALA A 427 5.41 -38.27 7.31
C ALA A 427 4.38 -39.40 7.53
N PHE A 428 4.04 -40.15 6.48
CA PHE A 428 2.93 -41.13 6.50
C PHE A 428 3.35 -42.58 6.26
N GLY A 429 4.60 -42.82 5.84
CA GLY A 429 5.18 -44.15 5.68
C GLY A 429 4.41 -45.05 4.70
N LYS A 430 4.35 -46.33 5.03
CA LYS A 430 3.77 -47.38 4.18
C LYS A 430 2.28 -47.20 3.88
N ASP A 431 1.55 -46.42 4.67
CA ASP A 431 0.10 -46.22 4.48
C ASP A 431 -0.19 -45.38 3.23
N TYR A 432 0.66 -44.39 2.94
CA TYR A 432 0.57 -43.61 1.71
C TYR A 432 0.95 -44.45 0.47
N ASP A 433 2.05 -45.21 0.55
CA ASP A 433 2.48 -46.09 -0.56
C ASP A 433 1.44 -47.17 -0.89
N LYS A 434 0.80 -47.75 0.13
CA LYS A 434 -0.29 -48.72 -0.06
C LYS A 434 -1.47 -48.09 -0.77
N LEU A 435 -1.85 -46.86 -0.42
CA LEU A 435 -2.95 -46.17 -1.10
C LEU A 435 -2.62 -45.92 -2.57
N VAL A 436 -1.44 -45.35 -2.86
CA VAL A 436 -0.98 -45.09 -4.24
C VAL A 436 -1.09 -46.35 -5.10
N LYS A 437 -0.59 -47.49 -4.58
CA LYS A 437 -0.68 -48.80 -5.26
C LYS A 437 -2.10 -49.38 -5.35
N SER A 438 -2.99 -48.99 -4.44
CA SER A 438 -4.37 -49.49 -4.43
C SER A 438 -5.27 -48.72 -5.39
N ILE A 439 -4.97 -47.43 -5.65
CA ILE A 439 -5.69 -46.61 -6.62
C ILE A 439 -5.26 -46.96 -8.05
N SER A 440 -3.96 -47.19 -8.26
CA SER A 440 -3.42 -47.62 -9.54
C SER A 440 -2.40 -48.74 -9.36
N ASN A 441 -2.49 -49.77 -10.20
CA ASN A 441 -1.49 -50.84 -10.28
C ASN A 441 -0.10 -50.32 -10.72
N SER A 442 -0.01 -49.08 -11.20
CA SER A 442 1.23 -48.36 -11.51
C SER A 442 1.52 -47.25 -10.49
N LYS A 443 2.81 -46.95 -10.25
CA LYS A 443 3.26 -45.79 -9.44
C LYS A 443 2.85 -44.41 -10.03
N THR A 444 2.15 -44.39 -11.16
CA THR A 444 1.93 -43.18 -11.98
C THR A 444 0.69 -42.38 -11.60
N ILE A 445 -0.06 -42.75 -10.56
CA ILE A 445 -1.31 -42.03 -10.19
C ILE A 445 -1.08 -40.57 -9.78
N THR A 446 0.15 -40.23 -9.37
CA THR A 446 0.55 -38.86 -9.03
C THR A 446 1.30 -38.18 -10.18
N ASP A 447 1.54 -38.87 -11.29
CA ASP A 447 2.28 -38.34 -12.43
C ASP A 447 1.30 -37.97 -13.54
N ALA A 448 1.31 -36.70 -13.94
CA ALA A 448 0.54 -36.21 -15.07
C ALA A 448 1.32 -35.11 -15.80
N LYS A 449 1.58 -35.30 -17.09
CA LYS A 449 2.19 -34.30 -17.97
C LYS A 449 1.13 -33.60 -18.81
N THR A 450 0.04 -34.29 -19.14
CA THR A 450 -1.08 -33.75 -19.93
C THR A 450 -2.33 -33.56 -19.08
N LEU A 451 -3.29 -32.76 -19.57
CA LEU A 451 -4.58 -32.55 -18.90
C LEU A 451 -5.40 -33.84 -18.83
N ASP A 452 -5.37 -34.67 -19.87
CA ASP A 452 -6.12 -35.93 -19.92
C ASP A 452 -5.58 -36.93 -18.90
N GLU A 453 -4.26 -37.04 -18.78
CA GLU A 453 -3.61 -37.83 -17.73
C GLU A 453 -4.01 -37.32 -16.34
N PHE A 454 -3.98 -35.99 -16.14
CA PHE A 454 -4.37 -35.38 -14.87
C PHE A 454 -5.82 -35.70 -14.52
N LYS A 455 -6.75 -35.54 -15.47
CA LYS A 455 -8.18 -35.86 -15.28
C LYS A 455 -8.39 -37.34 -14.99
N ALA A 456 -7.78 -38.23 -15.78
CA ALA A 456 -7.90 -39.67 -15.58
C ALA A 456 -7.44 -40.09 -14.18
N ASN A 457 -6.28 -39.59 -13.75
CA ASN A 457 -5.73 -39.87 -12.43
C ASN A 457 -6.61 -39.26 -11.32
N TYR A 458 -7.03 -37.99 -11.47
CA TYR A 458 -7.91 -37.32 -10.52
C TYR A 458 -9.23 -38.08 -10.32
N PHE A 459 -9.93 -38.43 -11.41
CA PHE A 459 -11.18 -39.19 -11.31
C PHE A 459 -10.96 -40.60 -10.76
N GLY A 460 -9.82 -41.24 -11.06
CA GLY A 460 -9.43 -42.50 -10.43
C GLY A 460 -9.30 -42.39 -8.91
N ILE A 461 -8.64 -41.33 -8.42
CA ILE A 461 -8.51 -41.05 -6.99
C ILE A 461 -9.88 -40.80 -6.34
N ILE A 462 -10.74 -39.99 -6.97
CA ILE A 462 -12.08 -39.68 -6.46
C ILE A 462 -12.95 -40.94 -6.42
N LYS A 463 -12.98 -41.72 -7.50
CA LYS A 463 -13.76 -42.97 -7.59
C LYS A 463 -13.35 -43.97 -6.50
N TYR A 464 -12.04 -44.25 -6.40
CA TYR A 464 -11.52 -45.16 -5.39
C TYR A 464 -11.86 -44.69 -3.96
N SER A 465 -11.71 -43.39 -3.72
CA SER A 465 -12.05 -42.80 -2.42
C SER A 465 -13.52 -43.03 -2.12
N ASN A 466 -14.42 -42.67 -3.04
CA ASN A 466 -15.87 -42.77 -2.87
C ASN A 466 -16.37 -44.20 -2.64
N GLU A 467 -15.81 -45.18 -3.35
CA GLU A 467 -16.17 -46.60 -3.20
C GLU A 467 -15.69 -47.22 -1.86
N LYS A 468 -14.75 -46.57 -1.18
CA LYS A 468 -14.16 -47.03 0.08
C LYS A 468 -14.46 -46.09 1.27
N LEU A 469 -15.36 -45.12 1.11
CA LEU A 469 -15.68 -44.10 2.11
C LEU A 469 -16.38 -44.70 3.35
N ASN A 470 -15.59 -44.96 4.39
CA ASN A 470 -15.97 -44.93 5.81
C ASN A 470 -14.75 -44.84 6.75
N ASN A 471 -13.57 -44.45 6.25
CA ASN A 471 -12.33 -44.44 7.01
C ASN A 471 -11.61 -43.08 6.91
N GLU A 472 -11.49 -42.36 8.03
CA GLU A 472 -10.79 -41.08 8.15
C GLU A 472 -9.35 -41.12 7.61
N LYS A 473 -8.65 -42.25 7.74
CA LYS A 473 -7.28 -42.41 7.20
C LYS A 473 -7.25 -42.33 5.68
N LEU A 474 -8.31 -42.80 4.99
CA LEU A 474 -8.40 -42.70 3.53
C LEU A 474 -8.63 -41.26 3.07
N LEU A 475 -9.39 -40.45 3.82
CA LEU A 475 -9.58 -39.03 3.55
C LEU A 475 -8.28 -38.23 3.66
N CYS A 476 -7.49 -38.50 4.70
CA CYS A 476 -6.13 -37.93 4.85
C CYS A 476 -5.25 -38.24 3.65
N ASN A 477 -5.15 -39.52 3.31
CA ASN A 477 -4.24 -39.96 2.27
C ASN A 477 -4.71 -39.52 0.87
N ARG A 478 -6.03 -39.45 0.61
CA ARG A 478 -6.59 -38.88 -0.63
C ARG A 478 -6.08 -37.45 -0.88
N ASN A 479 -6.15 -36.59 0.13
CA ASN A 479 -5.76 -35.19 -0.01
C ASN A 479 -4.25 -35.05 -0.33
N LEU A 480 -3.41 -35.88 0.28
CA LEU A 480 -1.98 -35.95 -0.02
C LEU A 480 -1.71 -36.36 -1.47
N VAL A 481 -2.43 -37.37 -1.97
CA VAL A 481 -2.30 -37.85 -3.37
C VAL A 481 -2.76 -36.78 -4.36
N ILE A 482 -3.88 -36.09 -4.09
CA ILE A 482 -4.38 -34.99 -4.94
C ILE A 482 -3.40 -33.82 -4.97
N MET A 483 -2.85 -33.40 -3.82
CA MET A 483 -1.85 -32.34 -3.76
C MET A 483 -0.61 -32.70 -4.60
N HIS A 484 -0.13 -33.94 -4.49
CA HIS A 484 1.04 -34.42 -5.24
C HIS A 484 0.77 -34.49 -6.76
N LEU A 485 -0.39 -35.02 -7.16
CA LEU A 485 -0.83 -35.04 -8.56
C LEU A 485 -0.92 -33.61 -9.14
N ALA A 486 -1.55 -32.69 -8.42
CA ALA A 486 -1.66 -31.29 -8.83
C ALA A 486 -0.28 -30.63 -8.94
N ARG A 487 0.66 -30.94 -8.04
CA ARG A 487 2.00 -30.36 -8.07
C ARG A 487 2.78 -30.80 -9.31
N ASN A 488 2.72 -32.08 -9.64
CA ASN A 488 3.36 -32.64 -10.84
C ASN A 488 2.75 -32.04 -12.11
N TYR A 489 1.43 -32.02 -12.23
CA TYR A 489 0.75 -31.46 -13.40
C TYR A 489 1.08 -29.98 -13.63
N LEU A 490 0.99 -29.16 -12.58
CA LEU A 490 1.27 -27.72 -12.65
C LEU A 490 2.76 -27.40 -12.84
N SER A 491 3.67 -28.36 -12.61
CA SER A 491 5.10 -28.22 -12.93
C SER A 491 5.38 -28.34 -14.43
N HIS A 492 4.60 -29.15 -15.15
CA HIS A 492 4.74 -29.36 -16.58
C HIS A 492 3.92 -28.37 -17.42
N ASN A 493 2.88 -27.76 -16.85
CA ASN A 493 1.94 -26.91 -17.57
C ASN A 493 1.92 -25.47 -17.02
N ILE A 494 2.85 -24.64 -17.51
CA ILE A 494 3.03 -23.25 -17.05
C ILE A 494 1.85 -22.34 -17.47
N LYS A 495 1.14 -22.71 -18.55
CA LYS A 495 -0.03 -22.00 -19.10
C LYS A 495 -1.27 -22.89 -19.02
N THR A 496 -1.81 -23.08 -17.81
CA THR A 496 -3.14 -23.69 -17.63
C THR A 496 -4.23 -22.66 -17.90
N GLU A 497 -5.15 -22.97 -18.82
CA GLU A 497 -6.29 -22.12 -19.17
C GLU A 497 -7.52 -22.47 -18.32
N GLY A 498 -8.34 -21.46 -18.01
CA GLY A 498 -9.51 -21.54 -17.12
C GLY A 498 -10.51 -22.66 -17.44
N THR A 499 -10.65 -22.99 -18.72
CA THR A 499 -11.63 -23.94 -19.26
C THR A 499 -11.24 -25.41 -19.08
N GLN A 500 -10.05 -25.69 -18.53
CA GLN A 500 -9.48 -27.04 -18.51
C GLN A 500 -10.11 -27.96 -17.46
N LEU A 501 -10.61 -27.44 -16.34
CA LEU A 501 -11.25 -28.19 -15.24
C LEU A 501 -12.51 -27.45 -14.74
N ARG A 502 -13.55 -28.20 -14.34
CA ARG A 502 -14.80 -27.63 -13.81
C ARG A 502 -14.55 -26.96 -12.45
N SER A 503 -15.41 -26.01 -12.08
CA SER A 503 -15.34 -25.31 -10.79
C SER A 503 -15.29 -26.24 -9.58
N GLU A 504 -16.04 -27.34 -9.61
CA GLU A 504 -16.05 -28.37 -8.55
C GLU A 504 -14.70 -29.10 -8.43
N GLU A 505 -14.02 -29.33 -9.54
CA GLU A 505 -12.72 -30.00 -9.61
C GLU A 505 -11.65 -29.06 -9.03
N PHE A 506 -11.68 -27.77 -9.39
CA PHE A 506 -10.81 -26.76 -8.81
C PHE A 506 -10.98 -26.68 -7.29
N GLY A 507 -12.22 -26.55 -6.80
CA GLY A 507 -12.52 -26.44 -5.37
C GLY A 507 -11.97 -27.65 -4.59
N THR A 508 -12.15 -28.84 -5.14
CA THR A 508 -11.61 -30.07 -4.55
C THR A 508 -10.09 -30.07 -4.48
N ILE A 509 -9.39 -29.65 -5.54
CA ILE A 509 -7.93 -29.59 -5.55
C ILE A 509 -7.42 -28.57 -4.53
N PHE A 510 -8.01 -27.38 -4.51
CA PHE A 510 -7.66 -26.31 -3.58
C PHE A 510 -7.81 -26.76 -2.12
N ASP A 511 -8.96 -27.34 -1.79
CA ASP A 511 -9.24 -27.87 -0.45
C ASP A 511 -8.28 -29.01 -0.09
N SER A 512 -7.99 -29.92 -1.02
CA SER A 512 -7.03 -31.01 -0.80
C SER A 512 -5.61 -30.51 -0.48
N ILE A 513 -5.15 -29.40 -1.08
CA ILE A 513 -3.85 -28.79 -0.74
C ILE A 513 -3.87 -28.30 0.71
N ILE A 514 -4.93 -27.60 1.13
CA ILE A 514 -5.06 -27.08 2.50
C ILE A 514 -5.07 -28.24 3.51
N TYR A 515 -5.89 -29.27 3.26
CA TYR A 515 -5.98 -30.44 4.12
C TYR A 515 -4.67 -31.24 4.17
N ALA A 516 -3.95 -31.34 3.06
CA ALA A 516 -2.65 -31.99 3.01
C ALA A 516 -1.61 -31.24 3.86
N VAL A 517 -1.57 -29.91 3.77
CA VAL A 517 -0.68 -29.08 4.60
C VAL A 517 -1.01 -29.22 6.08
N LEU A 518 -2.29 -29.14 6.47
CA LEU A 518 -2.70 -29.37 7.85
C LEU A 518 -2.29 -30.76 8.36
N SER A 519 -2.45 -31.79 7.52
CA SER A 519 -2.11 -33.16 7.88
C SER A 519 -0.59 -33.38 8.01
N LEU A 520 0.19 -32.79 7.12
CA LEU A 520 1.66 -32.80 7.16
C LEU A 520 2.16 -32.06 8.41
N TYR A 521 1.59 -30.90 8.71
CA TYR A 521 1.96 -30.14 9.91
C TYR A 521 1.63 -30.91 11.20
N CYS A 522 0.48 -31.58 11.27
CA CYS A 522 0.17 -32.49 12.38
C CYS A 522 1.21 -33.59 12.52
N LYS A 523 1.68 -34.19 11.42
CA LYS A 523 2.73 -35.22 11.47
C LYS A 523 4.10 -34.67 11.87
N HIS A 524 4.38 -33.42 11.49
CA HIS A 524 5.58 -32.70 11.93
C HIS A 524 5.56 -32.47 13.44
N LEU A 525 4.45 -31.99 13.99
CA LEU A 525 4.28 -31.77 15.43
C LEU A 525 4.18 -33.06 16.26
N TYR A 526 3.53 -34.10 15.70
CA TYR A 526 3.24 -35.36 16.39
C TYR A 526 3.72 -36.58 15.58
N PRO A 527 5.04 -36.87 15.53
CA PRO A 527 5.63 -37.89 14.66
C PRO A 527 5.29 -39.34 15.03
N ARG A 528 4.77 -39.58 16.25
CA ARG A 528 4.33 -40.91 16.75
C ARG A 528 2.95 -40.74 17.37
N ASN A 529 2.12 -41.79 17.37
CA ASN A 529 0.86 -41.85 18.13
C ASN A 529 1.11 -41.71 19.66
N GLN A 530 1.52 -40.54 20.14
CA GLN A 530 1.52 -40.19 21.54
C GLN A 530 0.21 -39.49 21.85
N LEU A 531 -0.80 -40.31 22.16
CA LEU A 531 -1.77 -39.96 23.17
C LEU A 531 -1.00 -39.78 24.48
N SER A 532 -0.71 -38.54 24.86
CA SER A 532 -0.67 -38.11 26.25
C SER A 532 -0.69 -36.58 26.28
N ILE A 533 -1.87 -36.04 26.54
CA ILE A 533 -2.02 -34.71 27.10
C ILE A 533 -1.34 -34.76 28.47
N HIS A 534 -0.13 -34.24 28.57
CA HIS A 534 0.39 -33.79 29.86
C HIS A 534 0.18 -32.27 29.92
N TYR A 535 -0.85 -31.88 30.66
CA TYR A 535 -0.91 -30.55 31.26
C TYR A 535 0.33 -30.37 32.14
N PRO A 536 1.12 -29.30 31.98
CA PRO A 536 1.92 -28.84 33.10
C PRO A 536 0.92 -28.37 34.16
N ALA A 537 0.88 -29.08 35.28
CA ALA A 537 0.23 -28.59 36.48
C ALA A 537 0.76 -27.17 36.74
N GLN A 538 -0.16 -26.20 36.75
CA GLN A 538 0.10 -24.89 37.33
C GLN A 538 0.60 -25.14 38.76
N ARG A 539 1.84 -24.75 39.04
CA ARG A 539 2.24 -24.45 40.41
C ARG A 539 1.67 -23.08 40.76
N CYS A 540 0.54 -23.09 41.44
CA CYS A 540 0.22 -22.18 42.54
C CYS A 540 -0.20 -23.06 43.71
#